data_AF-A0A6P6XLF7-F1
#
_entry.id   AF-A0A6P6XLF7-F1
#
_cell.length_a   1.000
_cell.length_b   1.000
_cell.length_c   1.000
_cell.angle_alpha   90.00
_cell.angle_beta   90.00
_cell.angle_gamma   90.00
#
_symmetry.space_group_name_H-M   'P 1'
#
loop_
_entity.id
_entity.type
_entity.pdbx_description
1 polymer ?
#
loop_
_entity_poly.entity_id
_entity_poly.type
_entity_poly.pdbx_seq_one_letter_code
_entity_poly.pdbx_strand_id
1 'polypeptide(L)'
;MALGHNTWVTVLCRKLRDWWLWVAEGELPIVASHGAEVEAYNALDPAVRVVILKALCDIRVEQEDIRNHIDNSVKHGVHISAFRKERVGGDSHGISYWYEDDAMVGHRLYREIRKVEVKKGKGRNIPPIPNSSYQWETVATNFDEFQDVSVSYLLPFNLV
;
A
#
# COMPACT_ATOMS: atom_id res chain seq x y z
N MET A 1 14.35 -29.99 -8.55
CA MET A 1 14.89 -29.84 -7.19
C MET A 1 13.72 -29.55 -6.26
N ALA A 2 13.48 -30.40 -5.26
CA ALA A 2 12.49 -30.12 -4.23
C ALA A 2 13.02 -28.97 -3.37
N LEU A 3 12.33 -27.84 -3.35
CA LEU A 3 12.69 -26.68 -2.53
C LEU A 3 12.47 -27.07 -1.06
N GLY A 4 13.55 -27.14 -0.28
CA GLY A 4 13.44 -27.34 1.16
C GLY A 4 12.79 -26.13 1.83
N HIS A 5 12.19 -26.34 3.01
CA HIS A 5 11.48 -25.29 3.75
C HIS A 5 12.28 -23.98 3.91
N ASN A 6 13.62 -24.06 3.96
CA ASN A 6 14.50 -22.90 4.18
C ASN A 6 15.13 -22.32 2.90
N THR A 7 14.85 -22.87 1.71
CA THR A 7 15.45 -22.38 0.45
C THR A 7 15.07 -20.94 0.12
N TRP A 8 13.97 -20.42 0.69
CA TRP A 8 13.57 -19.03 0.51
C TRP A 8 14.61 -18.03 1.04
N VAL A 9 15.39 -18.38 2.09
CA VAL A 9 16.42 -17.49 2.65
C VAL A 9 17.58 -17.32 1.65
N THR A 10 17.97 -18.40 0.97
CA THR A 10 18.98 -18.33 -0.10
C THR A 10 18.49 -17.47 -1.27
N VAL A 11 17.22 -17.61 -1.65
CA VAL A 11 16.60 -16.80 -2.71
C VAL A 11 16.51 -15.33 -2.31
N LEU A 12 16.17 -15.05 -1.04
CA LEU A 12 16.15 -13.73 -0.45
C LEU A 12 17.51 -13.06 -0.56
N CYS A 13 18.58 -13.72 -0.12
CA CYS A 13 19.94 -13.18 -0.16
C CYS A 13 20.34 -12.74 -1.58
N ARG A 14 19.99 -13.55 -2.59
CA ARG A 14 20.25 -13.20 -3.99
C ARG A 14 19.42 -12.00 -4.43
N LYS A 15 18.12 -11.96 -4.11
CA LYS A 15 17.25 -10.82 -4.45
C LYS A 15 17.74 -9.52 -3.82
N LEU A 16 18.09 -9.52 -2.53
CA LEU A 16 18.55 -8.32 -1.86
C LEU A 16 19.89 -7.84 -2.44
N ARG A 17 20.83 -8.74 -2.73
CA ARG A 17 22.13 -8.36 -3.31
C ARG A 17 22.00 -7.46 -4.54
N ASP A 18 21.05 -7.77 -5.41
CA ASP A 18 20.88 -7.06 -6.69
C ASP A 18 20.14 -5.72 -6.53
N TRP A 19 19.34 -5.56 -5.46
CA TRP A 19 18.42 -4.43 -5.30
C TRP A 19 18.71 -3.54 -4.08
N TRP A 20 19.52 -3.97 -3.12
CA TRP A 20 19.64 -3.37 -1.80
C TRP A 20 19.91 -1.86 -1.84
N LEU A 21 20.89 -1.45 -2.66
CA LEU A 21 21.29 -0.05 -2.82
C LEU A 21 20.16 0.87 -3.33
N TRP A 22 19.12 0.30 -3.93
CA TRP A 22 17.96 1.04 -4.44
C TRP A 22 16.81 1.13 -3.44
N VAL A 23 16.73 0.20 -2.48
CA VAL A 23 15.55 0.05 -1.60
C VAL A 23 15.84 0.28 -0.12
N ALA A 24 17.11 0.31 0.29
CA ALA A 24 17.52 0.50 1.66
C ALA A 24 18.88 1.22 1.77
N GLU A 25 19.09 1.85 2.92
CA GLU A 25 20.36 2.47 3.30
C GLU A 25 21.22 1.51 4.13
N GLY A 26 22.54 1.73 4.12
CA GLY A 26 23.50 0.97 4.92
C GLY A 26 23.93 -0.35 4.29
N GLU A 27 24.63 -1.16 5.08
CA GLU A 27 25.19 -2.44 4.64
C GLU A 27 24.10 -3.51 4.45
N LEU A 28 24.30 -4.38 3.47
CA LEU A 28 23.42 -5.51 3.20
C LEU A 28 23.45 -6.47 4.41
N PRO A 29 22.33 -6.68 5.13
CA PRO A 29 22.33 -7.37 6.42
C PRO A 29 22.52 -8.89 6.31
N ILE A 30 22.37 -9.47 5.11
CA ILE A 30 22.48 -10.92 4.92
C ILE A 30 22.95 -11.26 3.50
N VAL A 31 23.83 -12.25 3.40
CA VAL A 31 24.38 -12.75 2.15
C VAL A 31 24.30 -14.27 2.10
N ALA A 32 24.17 -14.82 0.88
CA ALA A 32 24.16 -16.28 0.69
C ALA A 32 25.53 -16.87 1.09
N SER A 33 25.52 -17.95 1.86
CA SER A 33 26.71 -18.56 2.44
C SER A 33 26.59 -20.08 2.51
N HIS A 34 26.33 -20.72 1.38
CA HIS A 34 26.31 -22.17 1.21
C HIS A 34 25.46 -22.93 2.25
N GLY A 35 24.32 -22.35 2.66
CA GLY A 35 23.40 -22.91 3.64
C GLY A 35 23.42 -22.20 4.99
N ALA A 36 24.56 -21.61 5.38
CA ALA A 36 24.69 -20.91 6.67
C ALA A 36 23.87 -19.61 6.75
N GLU A 37 23.36 -19.12 5.62
CA GLU A 37 22.47 -17.96 5.60
C GLU A 37 21.17 -18.19 6.39
N VAL A 38 20.73 -19.44 6.56
CA VAL A 38 19.49 -19.75 7.27
C VAL A 38 19.65 -19.45 8.76
N GLU A 39 20.72 -19.96 9.38
CA GLU A 39 21.05 -19.67 10.77
C GLU A 39 21.37 -18.19 10.96
N ALA A 40 22.09 -17.57 10.02
CA ALA A 40 22.37 -16.14 10.06
C ALA A 40 21.08 -15.30 10.06
N TYR A 41 20.11 -15.61 9.19
CA TYR A 41 18.80 -14.96 9.18
C TYR A 41 18.08 -15.10 10.53
N ASN A 42 18.07 -16.32 11.08
CA ASN A 42 17.44 -16.64 12.36
C ASN A 42 18.14 -16.01 13.57
N ALA A 43 19.39 -15.56 13.42
CA ALA A 43 20.13 -14.81 14.43
C ALA A 43 19.99 -13.29 14.28
N LEU A 44 19.45 -12.78 13.16
CA LEU A 44 19.24 -11.34 12.97
C LEU A 44 18.30 -10.77 14.02
N ASP A 45 18.58 -9.56 14.46
CA ASP A 45 17.68 -8.77 15.30
C ASP A 45 16.31 -8.60 14.60
N PRO A 46 15.18 -8.69 15.33
CA PRO A 46 13.86 -8.50 14.76
C PRO A 46 13.71 -7.20 13.95
N ALA A 47 14.31 -6.10 14.36
CA ALA A 47 14.26 -4.84 13.63
C ALA A 47 14.92 -4.96 12.26
N VAL A 48 16.05 -5.68 12.16
CA VAL A 48 16.73 -5.92 10.88
C VAL A 48 15.87 -6.78 9.95
N ARG A 49 15.15 -7.77 10.48
CA ARG A 49 14.20 -8.57 9.69
C ARG A 49 13.05 -7.72 9.16
N VAL A 50 12.57 -6.73 9.93
CA VAL A 50 11.55 -5.77 9.46
C VAL A 50 12.10 -4.86 8.36
N VAL A 51 13.36 -4.42 8.45
CA VAL A 51 14.00 -3.66 7.35
C VAL A 51 14.10 -4.50 6.08
N ILE A 52 14.48 -5.77 6.20
CA ILE A 52 14.48 -6.73 5.09
C ILE A 52 13.08 -6.87 4.48
N LEU A 53 12.04 -6.97 5.32
CA LEU A 53 10.66 -7.07 4.87
C LEU A 53 10.22 -5.81 4.10
N LYS A 54 10.54 -4.61 4.62
CA LYS A 54 10.31 -3.34 3.91
C LYS A 54 10.98 -3.34 2.54
N ALA A 55 12.27 -3.69 2.48
CA ALA A 55 13.03 -3.74 1.24
C ALA A 55 12.40 -4.70 0.22
N LEU A 56 11.88 -5.85 0.66
CA LEU A 56 11.13 -6.76 -0.21
C LEU A 56 9.84 -6.14 -0.75
N CYS A 57 9.10 -5.41 0.08
CA CYS A 57 7.91 -4.68 -0.36
C CYS A 57 8.27 -3.62 -1.41
N ASP A 58 9.36 -2.88 -1.24
CA ASP A 58 9.79 -1.88 -2.22
C ASP A 58 10.22 -2.52 -3.54
N ILE A 59 11.01 -3.61 -3.50
CA ILE A 59 11.34 -4.39 -4.70
C ILE A 59 10.06 -4.85 -5.40
N ARG A 60 9.05 -5.26 -4.63
CA ARG A 60 7.77 -5.74 -5.18
C ARG A 60 7.00 -4.65 -5.92
N VAL A 61 7.10 -3.39 -5.46
CA VAL A 61 6.48 -2.22 -6.09
C VAL A 61 7.13 -1.92 -7.44
N GLU A 62 8.44 -2.07 -7.54
CA GLU A 62 9.19 -1.87 -8.79
C GLU A 62 8.95 -2.99 -9.83
N GLN A 63 8.41 -4.13 -9.41
CA GLN A 63 8.06 -5.22 -10.32
C GLN A 63 6.73 -4.94 -11.03
N GLU A 64 6.80 -4.79 -12.35
CA GLU A 64 5.67 -4.54 -13.24
C GLU A 64 4.69 -5.71 -13.38
N ASP A 65 5.00 -6.88 -12.85
CA ASP A 65 4.22 -8.10 -13.03
C ASP A 65 2.79 -8.00 -12.47
N ILE A 66 2.58 -7.36 -11.31
CA ILE A 66 1.23 -7.10 -10.78
C ILE A 66 0.47 -6.15 -11.70
N ARG A 67 1.11 -5.06 -12.12
CA ARG A 67 0.49 -4.07 -13.00
C ARG A 67 0.07 -4.70 -14.32
N ASN A 68 0.97 -5.47 -14.92
CA ASN A 68 0.72 -6.22 -16.15
C ASN A 68 -0.38 -7.27 -15.95
N HIS A 69 -0.42 -7.96 -14.81
CA HIS A 69 -1.49 -8.90 -14.49
C HIS A 69 -2.85 -8.22 -14.38
N ILE A 70 -2.94 -7.09 -13.68
CA ILE A 70 -4.17 -6.31 -13.55
C ILE A 70 -4.61 -5.81 -14.92
N ASP A 71 -3.72 -5.18 -15.67
CA ASP A 71 -4.01 -4.62 -17.00
C ASP A 71 -4.49 -5.70 -17.97
N ASN A 72 -3.79 -6.84 -18.03
CA ASN A 72 -4.22 -7.98 -18.83
C ASN A 72 -5.58 -8.51 -18.39
N SER A 73 -5.83 -8.67 -17.09
CA SER A 73 -7.11 -9.17 -16.59
C SER A 73 -8.27 -8.24 -16.96
N VAL A 74 -8.06 -6.92 -16.82
CA VAL A 74 -9.06 -5.91 -17.21
C VAL A 74 -9.32 -5.94 -18.72
N LYS A 75 -8.27 -6.09 -19.55
CA LYS A 75 -8.41 -6.26 -21.00
C LYS A 75 -9.24 -7.50 -21.39
N HIS A 76 -9.24 -8.54 -20.55
CA HIS A 76 -10.04 -9.75 -20.75
C HIS A 76 -11.41 -9.71 -20.05
N GLY A 77 -11.85 -8.53 -19.60
CA GLY A 77 -13.20 -8.31 -19.07
C GLY A 77 -13.35 -8.51 -17.56
N VAL A 78 -12.25 -8.72 -16.81
CA VAL A 78 -12.31 -8.70 -15.34
C VAL A 78 -12.62 -7.29 -14.87
N HIS A 79 -13.66 -7.13 -14.06
CA HIS A 79 -14.02 -5.82 -13.54
C HIS A 79 -12.94 -5.30 -12.58
N ILE A 80 -12.61 -4.00 -12.69
CA ILE A 80 -11.54 -3.39 -11.90
C ILE A 80 -11.77 -3.48 -10.39
N SER A 81 -13.03 -3.59 -9.95
CA SER A 81 -13.39 -3.78 -8.53
C SER A 81 -12.84 -5.08 -7.94
N ALA A 82 -12.43 -6.05 -8.76
CA ALA A 82 -11.75 -7.26 -8.30
C ALA A 82 -10.33 -6.99 -7.77
N PHE A 83 -9.70 -5.88 -8.20
CA PHE A 83 -8.33 -5.52 -7.83
C PHE A 83 -8.25 -4.32 -6.89
N ARG A 84 -9.28 -3.47 -6.87
CA ARG A 84 -9.33 -2.28 -6.02
C ARG A 84 -10.68 -2.17 -5.33
N LYS A 85 -10.67 -1.72 -4.08
CA LYS A 85 -11.89 -1.34 -3.39
C LYS A 85 -12.52 -0.11 -4.05
N GLU A 86 -13.84 -0.12 -4.13
CA GLU A 86 -14.58 1.05 -4.56
C GLU A 86 -14.84 1.98 -3.39
N ARG A 87 -14.92 3.27 -3.70
CA ARG A 87 -15.26 4.30 -2.73
C ARG A 87 -16.72 4.09 -2.30
N VAL A 88 -16.98 4.04 -1.00
CA VAL A 88 -18.36 3.86 -0.48
C VAL A 88 -19.18 5.15 -0.51
N GLY A 89 -18.51 6.31 -0.43
CA GLY A 89 -19.18 7.60 -0.48
C GLY A 89 -18.18 8.75 -0.49
N GLY A 90 -18.68 9.96 -0.65
CA GLY A 90 -17.87 11.17 -0.62
C GLY A 90 -18.72 12.41 -0.77
N ASP A 91 -18.12 13.58 -0.55
CA ASP A 91 -18.80 14.86 -0.71
C ASP A 91 -18.27 15.63 -1.93
N SER A 92 -18.91 16.77 -2.21
CA SER A 92 -18.48 17.69 -3.28
C SER A 92 -17.22 18.47 -2.94
N HIS A 93 -16.73 18.41 -1.70
CA HIS A 93 -15.56 19.16 -1.21
C HIS A 93 -14.26 18.36 -1.33
N GLY A 94 -14.31 17.19 -1.96
CA GLY A 94 -13.12 16.36 -2.19
C GLY A 94 -12.85 15.38 -1.05
N ILE A 95 -13.80 15.17 -0.14
CA ILE A 95 -13.73 14.10 0.84
C ILE A 95 -14.28 12.83 0.20
N SER A 96 -13.60 11.72 0.42
CA SER A 96 -14.02 10.40 -0.02
C SER A 96 -13.82 9.39 1.11
N TYR A 97 -14.65 8.36 1.15
CA TYR A 97 -14.66 7.34 2.19
C TYR A 97 -14.46 5.95 1.59
N TRP A 98 -13.65 5.13 2.26
CA TRP A 98 -13.43 3.73 1.93
C TRP A 98 -13.69 2.88 3.15
N TYR A 99 -14.53 1.88 2.97
CA TYR A 99 -14.85 0.93 4.00
C TYR A 99 -14.15 -0.40 3.72
N GLU A 100 -13.66 -1.02 4.77
CA GLU A 100 -13.00 -2.31 4.77
C GLU A 100 -13.65 -3.20 5.82
N ASP A 101 -14.12 -4.35 5.37
CA ASP A 101 -14.55 -5.45 6.22
C ASP A 101 -13.66 -6.64 5.87
N ASP A 102 -12.74 -6.94 6.78
CA ASP A 102 -11.75 -7.99 6.62
C ASP A 102 -11.76 -8.91 7.83
N ALA A 103 -11.67 -10.23 7.59
CA ALA A 103 -11.77 -11.22 8.65
C ALA A 103 -10.63 -11.15 9.67
N MET A 104 -9.46 -10.62 9.30
CA MET A 104 -8.29 -10.48 10.18
C MET A 104 -8.26 -9.11 10.86
N VAL A 105 -8.61 -8.06 10.12
CA VAL A 105 -8.42 -6.67 10.54
C VAL A 105 -9.70 -6.06 11.12
N GLY A 106 -10.86 -6.64 10.83
CA GLY A 106 -12.18 -6.17 11.24
C GLY A 106 -12.67 -4.99 10.39
N HIS A 107 -13.62 -4.25 10.95
CA HIS A 107 -14.25 -3.09 10.29
C HIS A 107 -13.35 -1.86 10.35
N ARG A 108 -13.02 -1.28 9.20
CA ARG A 108 -12.26 -0.02 9.11
C ARG A 108 -12.90 0.97 8.16
N LEU A 109 -12.84 2.25 8.55
CA LEU A 109 -13.24 3.36 7.71
C LEU A 109 -12.07 4.30 7.50
N TYR A 110 -11.73 4.53 6.23
CA TYR A 110 -10.69 5.48 5.83
C TYR A 110 -11.33 6.69 5.14
N ARG A 111 -10.69 7.84 5.31
CA ARG A 111 -11.07 9.11 4.67
C ARG A 111 -9.89 9.64 3.86
N GLU A 112 -10.13 9.92 2.58
CA GLU A 112 -9.23 10.71 1.72
C GLU A 112 -9.77 12.12 1.67
N ILE A 113 -8.88 13.09 1.87
CA ILE A 113 -9.16 14.52 1.72
C ILE A 113 -8.30 15.03 0.56
N ARG A 114 -8.96 15.39 -0.54
CA ARG A 114 -8.31 16.01 -1.70
C ARG A 114 -8.34 17.52 -1.55
N LYS A 115 -7.17 18.14 -1.37
CA LYS A 115 -7.06 19.59 -1.45
C LYS A 115 -6.59 19.96 -2.84
N VAL A 116 -7.47 20.58 -3.62
CA VAL A 116 -7.15 21.14 -4.93
C VAL A 116 -6.81 22.61 -4.74
N GLU A 117 -5.52 22.94 -4.74
CA GLU A 117 -5.11 24.34 -4.78
C GLU A 117 -5.16 24.83 -6.24
N VAL A 118 -6.16 25.65 -6.56
CA VAL A 118 -6.17 26.39 -7.83
C VAL A 118 -5.25 27.59 -7.69
N LYS A 119 -3.95 27.41 -7.99
CA LYS A 119 -3.07 28.58 -8.18
C LYS A 119 -3.54 29.34 -9.43
N LYS A 120 -4.07 30.55 -9.25
CA LYS A 120 -4.26 31.52 -10.34
C LYS A 120 -2.89 31.89 -10.90
N GLY A 121 -2.45 31.19 -11.94
CA GLY A 121 -1.19 31.46 -12.63
C GLY A 121 -1.20 32.85 -13.27
N LYS A 122 -0.27 33.71 -12.86
CA LYS A 122 0.07 34.95 -13.57
C LYS A 122 1.02 34.58 -14.72
N GLY A 123 0.50 34.56 -15.94
CA GLY A 123 1.29 34.65 -17.16
C GLY A 123 1.72 33.32 -17.81
N ARG A 124 1.48 33.26 -19.13
CA ARG A 124 1.84 32.26 -20.15
C ARG A 124 0.96 30.99 -20.21
N ASN A 125 0.59 30.66 -21.46
CA ASN A 125 -0.39 29.67 -21.95
C ASN A 125 -0.09 28.20 -21.59
N ILE A 126 0.21 27.90 -20.33
CA ILE A 126 0.30 26.54 -19.82
C ILE A 126 -0.86 26.38 -18.84
N PRO A 127 -1.82 25.46 -19.05
CA PRO A 127 -2.87 25.22 -18.08
C PRO A 127 -2.21 24.87 -16.74
N PRO A 128 -2.54 25.56 -15.64
CA PRO A 128 -1.93 25.28 -14.35
C PRO A 128 -2.24 23.83 -13.98
N ILE A 129 -1.21 23.01 -13.82
CA ILE A 129 -1.34 21.67 -13.26
C ILE A 129 -1.89 21.87 -11.84
N PRO A 130 -3.10 21.41 -11.52
CA PRO A 130 -3.61 21.54 -10.16
C PRO A 130 -2.69 20.76 -9.23
N ASN A 131 -2.06 21.47 -8.30
CA ASN A 131 -1.38 20.83 -7.17
C ASN A 131 -2.48 20.20 -6.31
N SER A 132 -2.77 18.93 -6.57
CA SER A 132 -3.63 18.13 -5.72
C SER A 132 -2.76 17.52 -4.63
N SER A 133 -3.09 17.81 -3.37
CA SER A 133 -2.55 17.06 -2.23
C SER A 133 -3.60 16.10 -1.73
N TYR A 134 -3.15 14.89 -1.40
CA TYR A 134 -3.97 13.79 -0.92
C TYR A 134 -3.57 13.51 0.52
N GLN A 135 -4.51 13.62 1.45
CA GLN A 135 -4.33 13.27 2.84
C GLN A 135 -5.25 12.11 3.18
N TRP A 136 -4.69 11.07 3.81
CA TRP A 136 -5.43 9.88 4.20
C TRP A 136 -5.48 9.77 5.73
N GLU A 137 -6.64 9.41 6.24
CA GLU A 137 -6.90 9.30 7.67
C GLU A 137 -7.70 8.03 7.96
N THR A 138 -7.40 7.37 9.09
CA THR A 138 -8.24 6.29 9.61
C THR A 138 -9.26 6.91 10.54
N VAL A 139 -10.54 6.79 10.19
CA VAL A 139 -11.67 7.41 10.89
C VAL A 139 -12.28 6.47 11.93
N ALA A 140 -12.28 5.17 11.64
CA ALA A 140 -12.70 4.14 12.57
C ALA A 140 -11.85 2.88 12.35
N THR A 141 -11.49 2.21 13.44
CA THR A 141 -10.68 0.98 13.46
C THR A 141 -11.46 -0.27 13.82
N ASN A 142 -12.72 -0.11 14.25
CA ASN A 142 -13.64 -1.17 14.61
C ASN A 142 -15.09 -0.74 14.35
N PHE A 143 -16.04 -1.67 14.56
CA PHE A 143 -17.45 -1.44 14.28
C PHE A 143 -18.10 -0.41 15.21
N ASP A 144 -17.73 -0.40 16.49
CA ASP A 144 -18.31 0.51 17.48
C ASP A 144 -17.91 1.96 17.16
N GLU A 145 -16.62 2.20 16.89
CA GLU A 145 -16.13 3.50 16.40
C GLU A 145 -16.80 3.92 15.09
N PHE A 146 -17.05 2.96 14.19
CA PHE A 146 -17.76 3.24 12.95
C PHE A 146 -19.20 3.69 13.22
N GLN A 147 -19.91 3.04 14.15
CA GLN A 147 -21.24 3.47 14.56
C GLN A 147 -21.23 4.88 15.14
N ASP A 148 -20.30 5.20 16.04
CA ASP A 148 -20.18 6.54 16.64
C ASP A 148 -19.93 7.63 15.61
N VAL A 149 -19.05 7.35 14.65
CA VAL A 149 -18.76 8.20 13.49
C VAL A 149 -20.00 8.35 12.63
N SER A 150 -20.73 7.26 12.35
CA SER A 150 -21.94 7.32 11.54
C SER A 150 -23.00 8.21 12.18
N VAL A 151 -23.21 8.12 13.50
CA VAL A 151 -24.15 9.00 14.22
C VAL A 151 -23.68 10.45 14.20
N SER A 152 -22.39 10.70 14.32
CA SER A 152 -21.81 12.05 14.35
C SER A 152 -21.82 12.74 12.98
N TYR A 153 -21.56 12.00 11.90
CA TYR A 153 -21.45 12.53 10.53
C TYR A 153 -22.74 12.39 9.69
N LEU A 154 -23.73 11.57 10.10
CA LEU A 154 -24.99 11.39 9.37
C LEU A 154 -26.14 12.29 9.86
N LEU A 155 -25.97 13.08 10.92
CA LEU A 155 -26.96 14.11 11.28
C LEU A 155 -27.25 15.14 10.15
N PRO A 156 -26.37 15.39 9.14
CA PRO A 156 -26.72 16.15 7.94
C PRO A 156 -27.08 15.30 6.71
N PHE A 157 -26.86 13.98 6.72
CA PHE A 157 -27.05 13.11 5.55
C PHE A 157 -27.99 11.95 5.90
N ASN A 158 -29.30 12.24 5.91
CA ASN A 158 -30.32 11.20 5.90
C ASN A 158 -30.16 10.37 4.62
N LEU A 159 -29.82 9.08 4.79
CA LEU A 159 -30.00 8.05 3.79
C LEU A 159 -31.50 7.72 3.67
N VAL A 160 -32.16 8.35 2.69
CA VAL A 160 -33.35 7.83 2.00
C VAL A 160 -33.17 8.09 0.51
#